data_AF-X1SIK7-F1
#
_entry.id   AF-X1SIK7-F1
#
_cell.length_a   1.000
_cell.length_b   1.000
_cell.length_c   1.000
_cell.angle_alpha   90.00
_cell.angle_beta   90.00
_cell.angle_gamma   90.00
#
_symmetry.space_group_name_H-M   'P 1'
#
loop_
_entity.id
_entity.type
_entity.pdbx_description
1 polymer ?
#
loop_
_entity_poly.entity_id
_entity_poly.type
_entity_poly.pdbx_seq_one_letter_code
_entity_poly.pdbx_strand_id
1 'polypeptide(L)'
;MTPCQSILPITTEPPGDWYEFSFGEPATLTEGVLYAIVLHGYYHPYSPTIYWREDPSSPTYDRGYSCESTNSGGYWYKQTSDDNMFQTFMFIPGEKLTYGTLVITHPALLRIVQKRGEQLINGYDNLSSLDEEFFTRKVKLEVEGGDVIEAITIAGVSYRFLV
;
A
#
# COMPACT_ATOMS: atom_id res chain seq x y z
N MET A 1 -13.21 8.30 -21.09
CA MET A 1 -12.49 7.09 -20.65
C MET A 1 -11.02 7.32 -20.94
N THR A 2 -10.24 7.61 -19.91
CA THR A 2 -8.78 7.78 -20.03
C THR A 2 -8.16 6.39 -20.08
N PRO A 3 -7.21 6.11 -21.00
CA PRO A 3 -6.57 4.79 -21.07
C PRO A 3 -5.78 4.53 -19.78
N CYS A 4 -5.94 3.31 -19.26
CA CYS A 4 -5.12 2.78 -18.17
C CYS A 4 -3.65 2.77 -18.65
N GLN A 5 -2.79 3.58 -18.02
CA GLN A 5 -1.36 3.60 -18.33
C GLN A 5 -0.78 2.21 -18.04
N SER A 6 0.08 1.71 -18.93
CA SER A 6 0.77 0.44 -18.73
C SER A 6 1.67 0.53 -17.49
N ILE A 7 1.34 -0.23 -16.46
CA ILE A 7 2.10 -0.33 -15.21
C ILE A 7 3.24 -1.32 -15.45
N LEU A 8 4.48 -0.83 -15.38
CA LEU A 8 5.68 -1.66 -15.39
C LEU A 8 5.84 -2.38 -14.04
N PRO A 9 6.45 -3.58 -14.00
CA PRO A 9 6.65 -4.32 -12.76
C PRO A 9 7.50 -3.53 -11.75
N ILE A 10 7.06 -3.49 -10.49
CA ILE A 10 7.73 -2.72 -9.42
C ILE A 10 8.84 -3.48 -8.69
N THR A 11 9.00 -4.78 -8.93
CA THR A 11 10.04 -5.61 -8.30
C THR A 11 10.59 -6.65 -9.26
N THR A 12 11.83 -7.10 -9.04
CA THR A 12 12.49 -8.16 -9.82
C THR A 12 12.45 -9.54 -9.13
N GLU A 13 11.52 -9.76 -8.19
CA GLU A 13 11.47 -10.99 -7.39
C GLU A 13 10.79 -12.14 -8.15
N PRO A 14 11.49 -13.25 -8.45
CA PRO A 14 10.82 -14.45 -8.92
C PRO A 14 10.07 -15.16 -7.76
N PRO A 15 8.90 -15.80 -8.00
CA PRO A 15 8.16 -15.93 -9.26
C PRO A 15 6.95 -14.96 -9.40
N GLY A 16 6.98 -14.08 -10.39
CA GLY A 16 5.84 -13.24 -10.82
C GLY A 16 6.12 -11.73 -10.82
N ASP A 17 5.45 -11.00 -11.69
CA ASP A 17 5.49 -9.53 -11.71
C ASP A 17 4.51 -8.95 -10.68
N TRP A 18 4.96 -7.96 -9.90
CA TRP A 18 4.09 -7.19 -9.01
C TRP A 18 3.53 -5.98 -9.75
N TYR A 19 2.22 -5.78 -9.63
CA TYR A 19 1.51 -4.64 -10.19
C TYR A 19 0.91 -3.79 -9.06
N GLU A 20 1.14 -2.48 -9.13
CA GLU A 20 0.56 -1.53 -8.19
C GLU A 20 -0.82 -1.08 -8.67
N PHE A 21 -1.80 -1.10 -7.76
CA PHE A 21 -3.13 -0.55 -8.02
C PHE A 21 -3.48 0.45 -6.93
N SER A 22 -3.78 1.69 -7.33
CA SER A 22 -4.18 2.77 -6.42
C SER A 22 -5.70 2.98 -6.46
N PHE A 23 -6.33 2.98 -5.29
CA PHE A 23 -7.72 3.43 -5.16
C PHE A 23 -7.76 4.96 -5.14
N GLY A 24 -8.74 5.56 -5.81
CA GLY A 24 -8.88 7.03 -5.83
C GLY A 24 -9.12 7.63 -4.45
N GLU A 25 -9.77 6.87 -3.56
CA GLU A 25 -9.93 7.18 -2.14
C GLU A 25 -9.67 5.91 -1.31
N PRO A 26 -9.05 6.02 -0.11
CA PRO A 26 -8.87 4.87 0.77
C PRO A 26 -10.22 4.28 1.19
N ALA A 27 -10.36 2.95 1.10
CA ALA A 27 -11.52 2.28 1.66
C ALA A 27 -11.54 2.43 3.18
N THR A 28 -12.68 2.81 3.77
CA THR A 28 -12.86 2.81 5.21
C THR A 28 -13.03 1.37 5.69
N LEU A 29 -12.04 0.88 6.44
CA LEU A 29 -12.06 -0.47 7.01
C LEU A 29 -12.57 -0.44 8.45
N THR A 30 -13.42 -1.38 8.80
CA THR A 30 -13.98 -1.55 10.15
C THR A 30 -13.50 -2.87 10.73
N GLU A 31 -13.09 -2.87 11.99
CA GLU A 31 -12.65 -4.07 12.69
C GLU A 31 -13.71 -5.18 12.64
N GLY A 32 -13.26 -6.42 12.40
CA GLY A 32 -14.13 -7.60 12.35
C GLY A 32 -14.89 -7.79 11.03
N VAL A 33 -14.88 -6.80 10.14
CA VAL A 33 -15.52 -6.87 8.81
C VAL A 33 -14.56 -7.45 7.79
N LEU A 34 -15.05 -8.41 6.99
CA LEU A 34 -14.31 -8.96 5.85
C LEU A 34 -14.55 -8.10 4.61
N TYR A 35 -13.47 -7.81 3.89
CA TYR A 35 -13.49 -7.06 2.63
C TYR A 35 -12.98 -7.94 1.50
N ALA A 36 -13.33 -7.60 0.26
CA ALA A 36 -12.91 -8.33 -0.93
C ALA A 36 -12.29 -7.37 -1.95
N ILE A 37 -11.17 -7.80 -2.54
CA ILE A 37 -10.64 -7.21 -3.76
C ILE A 37 -11.28 -7.96 -4.92
N VAL A 38 -12.05 -7.25 -5.75
CA VAL A 38 -12.73 -7.85 -6.91
C VAL A 38 -12.02 -7.41 -8.18
N LEU A 39 -11.43 -8.36 -8.88
CA LEU A 39 -10.88 -8.16 -10.22
C LEU A 39 -11.90 -8.64 -11.25
N HIS A 40 -12.27 -7.75 -12.18
CA HIS A 40 -13.21 -8.06 -13.25
C HIS A 40 -12.62 -7.66 -14.60
N GLY A 41 -12.37 -8.66 -15.44
CA GLY A 41 -11.93 -8.45 -16.81
C GLY A 41 -13.05 -7.93 -17.71
N TYR A 42 -12.69 -7.21 -18.77
CA TYR A 42 -13.63 -6.90 -19.84
C TYR A 42 -13.91 -8.17 -20.67
N TYR A 43 -15.13 -8.32 -21.19
CA TYR A 43 -15.46 -9.45 -22.06
C TYR A 43 -14.52 -9.51 -23.27
N HIS A 44 -13.83 -10.63 -23.47
CA HIS A 44 -13.02 -10.88 -24.65
C HIS A 44 -13.36 -12.27 -25.23
N PRO A 45 -13.48 -12.42 -26.55
CA PRO A 45 -13.82 -13.69 -27.21
C PRO A 45 -12.80 -14.84 -26.99
N TYR A 46 -11.67 -14.57 -26.34
CA TYR A 46 -10.62 -15.57 -26.06
C TYR A 46 -10.47 -15.88 -24.57
N SER A 47 -11.51 -15.63 -23.75
CA SER A 47 -11.52 -15.89 -22.31
C SER A 47 -10.34 -15.24 -21.58
N PRO A 48 -10.42 -13.93 -21.26
CA PRO A 48 -9.36 -13.27 -20.55
C PRO A 48 -9.33 -13.80 -19.10
N THR A 49 -8.30 -14.57 -18.76
CA THR A 49 -8.05 -15.03 -17.39
C THR A 49 -7.10 -14.07 -16.70
N ILE A 50 -7.44 -13.68 -15.48
CA ILE A 50 -6.54 -12.94 -14.59
C ILE A 50 -5.76 -13.97 -13.78
N TYR A 51 -4.44 -13.97 -13.92
CA TYR A 51 -3.57 -14.82 -13.10
C TYR A 51 -3.14 -14.04 -11.87
N TRP A 52 -3.80 -14.31 -10.75
CA TRP A 52 -3.37 -13.86 -9.44
C TRP A 52 -2.59 -15.00 -8.79
N ARG A 53 -1.38 -14.71 -8.33
CA ARG A 53 -0.61 -15.68 -7.55
C ARG A 53 -1.33 -16.05 -6.25
N GLU A 54 -1.55 -17.34 -6.06
CA GLU A 54 -2.12 -17.93 -4.86
C GLU A 54 -1.07 -18.64 -4.00
N ASP A 55 -1.30 -18.69 -2.69
CA ASP A 55 -0.66 -19.63 -1.77
C ASP A 55 -1.68 -20.72 -1.40
N PRO A 56 -1.56 -21.94 -1.97
CA PRO A 56 -2.49 -23.04 -1.71
C PRO A 56 -2.08 -23.91 -0.52
N SER A 57 -0.99 -23.56 0.20
CA SER A 57 -0.39 -24.44 1.20
C SER A 57 -0.85 -24.14 2.63
N SER A 58 -0.98 -22.86 2.96
CA SER A 58 -1.51 -22.37 4.22
C SER A 58 -1.96 -20.93 4.04
N PRO A 59 -3.26 -20.62 4.22
CA PRO A 59 -3.73 -19.25 4.21
C PRO A 59 -2.87 -18.37 5.12
N THR A 60 -2.23 -17.36 4.53
CA THR A 60 -1.40 -16.40 5.26
C THR A 60 -2.27 -15.47 6.10
N TYR A 61 -3.51 -15.23 5.67
CA TYR A 61 -4.42 -14.29 6.31
C TYR A 61 -5.48 -15.04 7.12
N ASP A 62 -5.57 -14.75 8.41
CA ASP A 62 -6.63 -15.30 9.25
C ASP A 62 -8.01 -14.89 8.70
N ARG A 63 -8.89 -15.88 8.52
CA ARG A 63 -10.20 -15.75 7.87
C ARG A 63 -10.16 -15.33 6.39
N GLY A 64 -8.97 -15.32 5.77
CA GLY A 64 -8.77 -15.15 4.33
C GLY A 64 -9.28 -16.34 3.53
N TYR A 65 -9.69 -16.08 2.28
CA TYR A 65 -9.99 -17.11 1.29
C TYR A 65 -10.08 -16.50 -0.11
N SER A 66 -9.75 -17.33 -1.11
CA SER A 66 -9.98 -17.08 -2.54
C SER A 66 -11.46 -17.24 -2.90
N CYS A 67 -11.95 -16.43 -3.84
CA CYS A 67 -13.27 -16.58 -4.44
C CYS A 67 -13.22 -16.41 -5.95
N GLU A 68 -13.95 -17.27 -6.66
CA GLU A 68 -14.14 -17.13 -8.11
C GLU A 68 -15.62 -17.07 -8.47
N SER A 69 -15.92 -16.38 -9.58
CA SER A 69 -17.28 -16.25 -10.10
C SER A 69 -17.26 -16.52 -11.60
N THR A 70 -18.20 -17.35 -12.07
CA THR A 70 -18.38 -17.65 -13.49
C THR A 70 -19.48 -16.82 -14.17
N ASN A 71 -20.13 -15.91 -13.44
CA ASN A 71 -21.26 -15.11 -13.91
C ASN A 71 -21.17 -13.63 -13.50
N SER A 72 -19.96 -13.07 -13.50
CA SER A 72 -19.68 -11.65 -13.17
C SER A 72 -20.26 -11.19 -11.82
N GLY A 73 -20.20 -12.05 -10.80
CA GLY A 73 -20.51 -11.72 -9.41
C GLY A 73 -21.89 -12.15 -8.93
N GLY A 74 -22.69 -12.81 -9.78
CA GLY A 74 -23.99 -13.35 -9.36
C GLY A 74 -23.89 -14.55 -8.41
N TYR A 75 -22.83 -15.35 -8.52
CA TYR A 75 -22.52 -16.47 -7.64
C TYR A 75 -21.01 -16.60 -7.46
N TRP A 76 -20.58 -16.95 -6.24
CA TRP A 76 -19.18 -17.07 -5.87
C TRP A 76 -18.89 -18.44 -5.27
N TYR A 77 -17.85 -19.09 -5.78
CA TYR A 77 -17.27 -20.31 -5.20
C TYR A 77 -16.14 -19.91 -4.26
N LYS A 78 -16.16 -20.43 -3.03
CA LYS A 78 -15.12 -20.16 -2.02
C LYS A 78 -14.07 -21.25 -2.03
N GLN A 79 -12.81 -20.86 -2.02
CA GLN A 79 -11.66 -21.75 -1.86
C GLN A 79 -10.99 -21.41 -0.52
N THR A 80 -11.28 -22.22 0.51
CA THR A 80 -10.87 -21.91 1.89
C THR A 80 -9.44 -22.31 2.22
N SER A 81 -8.77 -23.04 1.32
CA SER A 81 -7.36 -23.44 1.46
C SER A 81 -6.40 -22.47 0.79
N ASP A 82 -6.93 -21.53 -0.01
CA ASP A 82 -6.15 -20.78 -0.96
C ASP A 82 -6.28 -19.29 -0.64
N ASP A 83 -5.15 -18.60 -0.49
CA ASP A 83 -5.10 -17.15 -0.34
C ASP A 83 -4.41 -16.51 -1.54
N ASN A 84 -5.09 -15.53 -2.13
CA ASN A 84 -4.49 -14.69 -3.16
C ASN A 84 -3.45 -13.75 -2.53
N MET A 85 -2.23 -13.73 -3.06
CA MET A 85 -1.13 -12.94 -2.50
C MET A 85 -1.27 -11.46 -2.87
N PHE A 86 -1.43 -10.57 -1.90
CA PHE A 86 -1.33 -9.13 -2.12
C PHE A 86 -0.52 -8.45 -1.04
N GLN A 87 -0.08 -7.23 -1.32
CA GLN A 87 0.50 -6.34 -0.33
C GLN A 87 -0.29 -5.05 -0.35
N THR A 88 -0.72 -4.61 0.82
CA THR A 88 -1.32 -3.29 0.98
C THR A 88 -0.25 -2.32 1.44
N PHE A 89 -0.11 -1.23 0.70
CA PHE A 89 0.60 -0.05 1.15
C PHE A 89 -0.45 1.00 1.48
N MET A 90 -1.08 0.88 2.65
CA MET A 90 -2.04 1.86 3.10
C MET A 90 -1.38 2.81 4.10
N PHE A 91 -1.41 4.10 3.78
CA PHE A 91 -1.27 5.14 4.78
C PHE A 91 -2.70 5.51 5.22
N ILE A 92 -3.08 5.23 6.47
CA ILE A 92 -4.43 5.54 6.98
C ILE A 92 -4.45 6.99 7.46
N PRO A 93 -5.05 7.94 6.73
CA PRO A 93 -5.16 9.31 7.20
C PRO A 93 -6.22 9.36 8.30
N GLY A 94 -5.84 9.72 9.53
CA GLY A 94 -6.76 9.84 10.65
C GLY A 94 -6.86 8.63 11.57
N GLU A 95 -6.08 7.56 11.34
CA GLU A 95 -5.70 6.73 12.49
C GLU A 95 -4.85 7.61 13.39
N LYS A 96 -5.29 7.80 14.64
CA LYS A 96 -4.46 8.43 15.66
C LYS A 96 -3.16 7.63 15.69
N LEU A 97 -2.09 8.24 15.21
CA LEU A 97 -0.76 7.78 15.53
C LEU A 97 -0.69 7.81 17.06
N THR A 98 -0.74 6.63 17.67
CA THR A 98 -0.45 6.49 19.10
C THR A 98 0.91 7.12 19.31
N TYR A 99 0.95 8.17 20.14
CA TYR A 99 2.15 8.93 20.47
C TYR A 99 3.36 8.01 20.65
N GLY A 100 4.50 8.35 20.02
CA GLY A 100 5.69 7.50 20.00
C GLY A 100 6.35 7.46 18.63
N THR A 101 6.87 6.29 18.24
CA THR A 101 7.69 6.15 17.03
C THR A 101 6.85 5.90 15.76
N LEU A 102 6.80 6.87 14.85
CA LEU A 102 6.37 6.68 13.47
C LEU A 102 7.54 6.14 12.63
N VAL A 103 7.32 5.07 11.86
CA VAL A 103 8.30 4.53 10.92
C VAL A 103 7.82 4.73 9.48
N ILE A 104 8.45 5.66 8.78
CA ILE A 104 8.18 5.91 7.36
C ILE A 104 9.07 4.98 6.54
N THR A 105 8.46 4.02 5.85
CA THR A 105 9.17 3.10 4.96
C THR A 105 8.86 3.44 3.51
N HIS A 106 9.84 3.92 2.75
CA HIS A 106 9.62 4.22 1.34
C HIS A 106 10.93 4.10 0.53
N PRO A 107 10.93 3.42 -0.63
CA PRO A 107 12.16 3.04 -1.36
C PRO A 107 12.92 4.21 -1.99
N ALA A 108 12.29 5.38 -2.08
CA ALA A 108 12.84 6.56 -2.74
C ALA A 108 12.46 7.85 -1.99
N LEU A 109 12.80 7.96 -0.70
CA LEU A 109 12.63 9.20 0.07
C LEU A 109 13.70 10.21 -0.33
N LEU A 110 13.27 11.46 -0.57
CA LEU A 110 14.15 12.59 -0.85
C LEU A 110 14.22 13.52 0.36
N ARG A 111 13.07 13.78 0.99
CA ARG A 111 12.95 14.75 2.08
C ARG A 111 11.86 14.38 3.06
N ILE A 112 12.11 14.60 4.33
CA ILE A 112 11.11 14.48 5.40
C ILE A 112 11.23 15.67 6.34
N VAL A 113 10.11 16.32 6.62
CA VAL A 113 10.03 17.47 7.53
C VAL A 113 8.96 17.19 8.57
N GLN A 114 9.31 17.30 9.84
CA GLN A 114 8.38 17.23 10.96
C GLN A 114 8.33 18.60 11.65
N LYS A 115 7.13 19.14 11.81
CA LYS A 115 6.87 20.40 12.51
C LYS A 115 5.91 20.18 13.66
N ARG A 116 6.04 20.96 14.73
CA ARG A 116 5.06 21.07 15.81
C ARG A 116 4.62 22.53 15.91
N GLY A 117 3.42 22.83 15.45
CA GLY A 117 3.04 24.23 15.22
C GLY A 117 3.98 24.90 14.20
N GLU A 118 4.66 25.97 14.61
CA GLU A 118 5.65 26.68 13.77
C GLU A 118 7.09 26.15 13.93
N GLN A 119 7.33 25.28 14.91
CA GLN A 119 8.68 24.80 15.21
C GLN A 119 9.05 23.60 14.33
N LEU A 120 10.24 23.63 13.73
CA LEU A 120 10.85 22.46 13.08
C LEU A 120 11.38 21.51 14.17
N ILE A 121 10.91 20.26 14.16
CA ILE A 121 11.35 19.20 15.08
C ILE A 121 12.45 18.37 14.42
N ASN A 122 12.17 17.83 13.23
CA ASN A 122 13.12 17.08 12.42
C ASN A 122 13.08 17.56 10.97
N GLY A 123 14.24 17.67 10.34
CA GLY A 123 14.37 18.12 8.96
C GLY A 123 15.45 17.32 8.24
N TYR A 124 15.02 16.43 7.36
CA TYR A 124 15.86 15.66 6.45
C TYR A 124 15.68 16.28 5.07
N ASP A 125 16.49 17.28 4.73
CA ASP A 125 16.27 18.12 3.55
C ASP A 125 16.95 17.61 2.27
N ASN A 126 17.76 16.55 2.36
CA ASN A 126 18.45 15.96 1.21
C ASN A 126 18.84 14.48 1.45
N LEU A 127 19.20 13.79 0.37
CA LEU A 127 19.64 12.39 0.43
C LEU A 127 20.80 12.17 1.42
N SER A 128 21.74 13.12 1.52
CA SER A 128 22.87 13.03 2.45
C SER A 128 22.48 13.14 3.93
N SER A 129 21.36 13.82 4.25
CA SER A 129 20.82 13.85 5.61
C SER A 129 20.15 12.53 6.00
N LEU A 130 19.91 11.66 5.01
CA LEU A 130 19.33 10.33 5.17
C LEU A 130 20.40 9.24 5.05
N ASP A 131 21.70 9.52 5.09
CA ASP A 131 22.70 8.52 4.68
C ASP A 131 22.63 7.18 5.45
N GLU A 132 22.21 7.16 6.73
CA GLU A 132 21.97 5.90 7.48
C GLU A 132 20.57 5.31 7.20
N GLU A 133 19.56 6.17 7.03
CA GLU A 133 18.15 5.84 6.79
C GLU A 133 17.84 5.47 5.32
N PHE A 134 18.69 5.88 4.39
CA PHE A 134 18.57 5.68 2.94
C PHE A 134 18.88 4.24 2.58
N PHE A 135 19.93 3.66 3.19
CA PHE A 135 20.24 2.23 3.03
C PHE A 135 19.19 1.34 3.68
N THR A 136 18.58 1.79 4.79
CA THR A 136 17.53 1.01 5.48
C THR A 136 16.13 1.28 4.94
N ARG A 137 15.96 2.30 4.08
CA ARG A 137 14.69 2.78 3.50
C ARG A 137 13.63 3.14 4.55
N LYS A 138 14.08 3.46 5.77
CA LYS A 138 13.23 3.63 6.95
C LYS A 138 13.67 4.86 7.72
N VAL A 139 12.76 5.83 7.87
CA VAL A 139 12.95 6.97 8.76
C VAL A 139 12.07 6.79 9.97
N LYS A 140 12.67 6.87 11.16
CA LYS A 140 11.95 6.80 12.43
C LYS A 140 11.81 8.22 12.98
N LEU A 141 10.58 8.62 13.29
CA LEU A 141 10.26 9.91 13.89
C LEU A 141 9.55 9.68 15.21
N GLU A 142 9.96 10.38 16.26
CA GLU A 142 9.16 10.46 17.48
C GLU A 142 8.11 11.55 17.29
N VAL A 143 6.83 11.18 17.37
CA VAL A 143 5.71 12.05 17.02
C VAL A 143 4.78 12.26 18.21
N GLU A 144 4.32 13.50 18.36
CA GLU A 144 3.33 13.91 19.37
C GLU A 144 2.13 14.59 18.69
N GLY A 145 1.05 14.76 19.44
CA GLY A 145 -0.17 15.39 18.93
C GLY A 145 0.05 16.83 18.52
N GLY A 146 -0.40 17.18 17.32
CA GLY A 146 -0.18 18.47 16.68
C GLY A 146 1.04 18.51 15.75
N ASP A 147 1.74 17.39 15.57
CA ASP A 147 2.83 17.31 14.61
C ASP A 147 2.32 17.27 13.17
N VAL A 148 3.03 17.95 12.28
CA VAL A 148 2.82 17.95 10.83
C VAL A 148 4.04 17.32 10.19
N ILE A 149 3.84 16.24 9.43
CA ILE A 149 4.94 15.53 8.76
C ILE A 149 4.74 15.62 7.26
N GLU A 150 5.75 16.13 6.56
CA GLU A 150 5.78 16.31 5.11
C GLU A 150 6.89 15.41 4.55
N ALA A 151 6.53 14.41 3.76
CA ALA A 151 7.48 13.51 3.11
C ALA A 151 7.43 13.68 1.59
N ILE A 152 8.59 13.84 0.96
CA ILE A 152 8.72 14.01 -0.48
C ILE A 152 9.61 12.89 -1.02
N THR A 153 9.17 12.26 -2.10
CA THR A 153 9.92 11.21 -2.80
C THR A 153 10.89 11.79 -3.82
N ILE A 154 11.86 10.99 -4.27
CA ILE A 154 12.77 11.36 -5.37
C ILE A 154 11.99 11.68 -6.66
N ALA A 155 10.81 11.07 -6.84
CA ALA A 155 9.91 11.37 -7.95
C ALA A 155 9.12 12.68 -7.77
N GLY A 156 9.32 13.40 -6.65
CA GLY A 156 8.63 14.65 -6.35
C GLY A 156 7.21 14.49 -5.81
N VAL A 157 6.79 13.28 -5.46
CA VAL A 157 5.48 13.03 -4.84
C VAL A 157 5.53 13.50 -3.39
N SER A 158 4.57 14.32 -2.99
CA SER A 158 4.48 14.91 -1.64
C SER A 158 3.34 14.27 -0.85
N TYR A 159 3.65 13.88 0.38
CA TYR A 159 2.73 13.36 1.36
C TYR A 159 2.73 14.27 2.59
N ARG A 160 1.55 14.54 3.16
CA ARG A 160 1.39 15.37 4.35
C ARG A 160 0.53 14.66 5.38
N PHE A 161 0.99 14.69 6.63
CA PHE A 161 0.38 13.98 7.74
C PHE A 161 0.18 14.93 8.92
N LEU A 162 -0.94 14.76 9.62
CA LEU A 162 -1.26 15.42 10.87
C LEU A 162 -1.36 14.34 11.93
N VAL A 163 -0.58 14.50 13.00
CA VAL A 163 -0.50 13.58 14.14
C VAL A 163 -1.42 14.05 15.25
#